data_AF-A0A081N139-F1
#
_entry.id   AF-A0A081N139-F1
#
_cell.length_a   1.000
_cell.length_b   1.000
_cell.length_c   1.000
_cell.angle_alpha   90.00
_cell.angle_beta   90.00
_cell.angle_gamma   90.00
#
_symmetry.space_group_name_H-M   'P 1'
#
loop_
_entity.id
_entity.type
_entity.pdbx_description
1 polymer ?
#
loop_
_entity_poly.entity_id
_entity_poly.type
_entity_poly.pdbx_seq_one_letter_code
_entity_poly.pdbx_strand_id
1 'polypeptide(L)'
;MLIVFTLTAKAENAAYINWIAGLPDQGISVEDQDWQRLVSNPSSEVLQSMVHRYAFYVDQGRLDKNLFQPGWRIEDQSRVKKNHSSKYSIQDLKHLEPGLPQYQALISSLKRLKAWSLMADQEFPDDLIFFEDDQHPAVARLNQWLMDLDLVEKLEGDIYTQSHKDVLTEVQLKFDLGPDGRLGIMTRQALLAITHQRIRTLKANLERLRWLPSELPYPHIRVDIAGFNVAWVKSKSKQVMHKAIVGTRYKQTPVFNDQIESVTFNPVWKVPQSIAAHSMLRAEKKEPGFLKREGFVVYESWDDRAPVVSIDKINWQALTPRTFRYRLEQQPSEVNRLGRFKLDLPNQYGVYLHDTDKPELFKESRRSFSSGCTRVEGIAGLIQTIFTEQSMAWVHKPVPEELTYKRRLLKTVPIYFVYFTAWPDESGRVRFREDIYQQDKAMTSWF
;
A
#
# COMPACT_ATOMS: atom_id res chain seq x y z
N MET A 1 33.68 9.34 21.35
CA MET A 1 34.33 10.25 20.37
C MET A 1 33.38 11.35 19.89
N LEU A 2 32.14 11.05 19.47
CA LEU A 2 31.10 12.09 19.18
C LEU A 2 30.87 13.06 20.37
N ILE A 3 30.93 12.54 21.60
CA ILE A 3 30.78 13.31 22.86
C ILE A 3 31.85 14.41 23.01
N VAL A 4 33.07 14.17 22.51
CA VAL A 4 34.18 15.13 22.65
C VAL A 4 33.99 16.32 21.70
N PHE A 5 33.33 16.09 20.57
CA PHE A 5 33.08 17.11 19.56
C PHE A 5 31.91 18.04 19.93
N THR A 6 30.86 17.49 20.55
CA THR A 6 29.73 18.27 21.06
C THR A 6 30.14 19.25 22.16
N LEU A 7 31.24 18.99 22.89
CA LEU A 7 31.72 19.84 23.97
C LEU A 7 32.50 21.08 23.48
N THR A 8 32.96 21.12 22.23
CA THR A 8 33.73 22.26 21.66
C THR A 8 33.06 22.95 20.47
N ALA A 9 31.95 22.39 19.95
CA ALA A 9 31.23 22.95 18.82
C ALA A 9 30.26 24.07 19.24
N LYS A 10 30.00 25.05 18.35
CA LYS A 10 28.92 26.03 18.54
C LYS A 10 27.59 25.28 18.78
N ALA A 11 26.73 25.81 19.65
CA ALA A 11 25.45 25.16 20.02
C ALA A 11 24.60 24.74 18.82
N GLU A 12 24.62 25.52 17.74
CA GLU A 12 23.93 25.20 16.48
C GLU A 12 24.47 23.91 15.82
N ASN A 13 25.79 23.71 15.81
CA ASN A 13 26.43 22.51 15.25
C ASN A 13 26.07 21.26 16.05
N ALA A 14 25.99 21.37 17.38
CA ALA A 14 25.54 20.28 18.24
C ALA A 14 24.09 19.88 17.93
N ALA A 15 23.22 20.85 17.65
CA ALA A 15 21.83 20.57 17.28
C ALA A 15 21.71 19.83 15.93
N TYR A 16 22.52 20.19 14.92
CA TYR A 16 22.55 19.46 13.65
C TYR A 16 23.08 18.03 13.81
N ILE A 17 24.15 17.85 14.60
CA ILE A 17 24.72 16.52 14.89
C ILE A 17 23.65 15.63 15.55
N ASN A 18 22.94 16.16 16.55
CA ASN A 18 21.87 15.43 17.23
C ASN A 18 20.70 15.09 16.28
N TRP A 19 20.33 16.01 15.40
CA TRP A 19 19.31 15.75 14.39
C TRP A 19 19.73 14.63 13.43
N ILE A 20 20.96 14.66 12.89
CA ILE A 20 21.51 13.59 12.03
C ILE A 20 21.55 12.26 12.79
N ALA A 21 22.01 12.26 14.04
CA ALA A 21 22.10 11.06 14.87
C ALA A 21 20.72 10.42 15.16
N GLY A 22 19.63 11.20 15.09
CA GLY A 22 18.26 10.69 15.23
C GLY A 22 17.66 10.11 13.95
N LEU A 23 18.25 10.35 12.77
CA LEU A 23 17.71 9.88 11.49
C LEU A 23 17.55 8.34 11.37
N PRO A 24 18.42 7.51 11.97
CA PRO A 24 18.23 6.07 11.96
C PRO A 24 16.88 5.65 12.55
N ASP A 25 16.34 6.38 13.54
CA ASP A 25 15.05 6.07 14.15
C ASP A 25 13.87 6.17 13.18
N GLN A 26 14.01 6.99 12.14
CA GLN A 26 13.05 7.07 11.03
C GLN A 26 13.49 6.27 9.80
N GLY A 27 14.45 5.36 9.96
CA GLY A 27 14.85 4.44 8.89
C GLY A 27 15.83 5.01 7.88
N ILE A 28 16.40 6.20 8.12
CA ILE A 28 17.47 6.77 7.31
C ILE A 28 18.81 6.45 7.97
N SER A 29 19.52 5.46 7.43
CA SER A 29 20.86 5.11 7.91
C SER A 29 21.84 6.23 7.60
N VAL A 30 22.67 6.61 8.58
CA VAL A 30 23.78 7.55 8.40
C VAL A 30 25.06 6.76 8.12
N GLU A 31 25.79 7.10 7.07
CA GLU A 31 27.00 6.35 6.66
C GLU A 31 28.16 6.62 7.64
N ASP A 32 28.89 5.57 8.04
CA ASP A 32 30.04 5.71 8.95
C ASP A 32 31.11 6.67 8.40
N GLN A 33 31.29 6.69 7.08
CA GLN A 33 32.21 7.60 6.39
C GLN A 33 31.84 9.06 6.61
N ASP A 34 30.55 9.39 6.78
CA ASP A 34 30.12 10.75 7.06
C ASP A 34 30.54 11.19 8.45
N TRP A 35 30.40 10.31 9.45
CA TRP A 35 30.88 10.57 10.80
C TRP A 35 32.40 10.69 10.84
N GLN A 36 33.12 9.80 10.16
CA GLN A 36 34.58 9.86 10.05
C GLN A 36 35.04 11.15 9.38
N ARG A 37 34.36 11.59 8.32
CA ARG A 37 34.65 12.85 7.64
C ARG A 37 34.44 14.06 8.55
N LEU A 38 33.35 14.09 9.32
CA LEU A 38 33.07 15.17 10.26
C LEU A 38 34.10 15.23 11.40
N VAL A 39 34.50 14.07 11.92
CA VAL A 39 35.55 13.96 12.94
C VAL A 39 36.91 14.42 12.40
N SER A 40 37.25 14.03 11.16
CA SER A 40 38.54 14.35 10.54
C SER A 40 38.65 15.81 10.07
N ASN A 41 37.52 16.42 9.68
CA ASN A 41 37.44 17.82 9.29
C ASN A 41 36.22 18.49 9.94
N PRO A 42 36.40 19.13 11.11
CA PRO A 42 35.31 19.64 11.93
C PRO A 42 34.70 20.96 11.44
N SER A 43 34.64 21.18 10.13
CA SER A 43 34.21 22.45 9.56
C SER A 43 32.69 22.58 9.49
N SER A 44 32.19 23.81 9.59
CA SER A 44 30.74 24.08 9.47
C SER A 44 30.24 23.75 8.06
N GLU A 45 31.09 23.87 7.05
CA GLU A 45 30.79 23.54 5.65
C GLU A 45 30.55 22.03 5.47
N VAL A 46 31.38 21.18 6.08
CA VAL A 46 31.19 19.71 6.05
C VAL A 46 29.86 19.33 6.70
N LEU A 47 29.58 19.88 7.89
CA LEU A 47 28.33 19.62 8.60
C LEU A 47 27.11 20.11 7.81
N GLN A 48 27.16 21.31 7.23
CA GLN A 48 26.05 21.84 6.43
C GLN A 48 25.81 21.02 5.15
N SER A 49 26.87 20.52 4.51
CA SER A 49 26.74 19.60 3.38
C SER A 49 26.05 18.29 3.78
N MET A 50 26.43 17.73 4.94
CA MET A 50 25.75 16.56 5.49
C MET A 50 24.27 16.86 5.79
N VAL A 51 23.99 17.95 6.51
CA VAL A 51 22.62 18.39 6.84
C VAL A 51 21.79 18.49 5.57
N HIS A 52 22.28 19.19 4.55
CA HIS A 52 21.56 19.36 3.28
C HIS A 52 21.22 18.03 2.61
N ARG A 53 22.17 17.10 2.50
CA ARG A 53 21.94 15.77 1.91
C ARG A 53 20.91 14.97 2.71
N TYR A 54 21.04 14.95 4.04
CA TYR A 54 20.08 14.23 4.87
C TYR A 54 18.71 14.92 4.93
N ALA A 55 18.64 16.25 4.77
CA ALA A 55 17.38 16.97 4.65
C ALA A 55 16.63 16.51 3.39
N PHE A 56 17.36 16.37 2.29
CA PHE A 56 16.81 15.82 1.05
C PHE A 56 16.31 14.38 1.26
N TYR A 57 17.04 13.53 1.99
CA TYR A 57 16.59 12.18 2.31
C TYR A 57 15.34 12.13 3.18
N VAL A 58 15.17 13.06 4.12
CA VAL A 58 13.94 13.18 4.91
C VAL A 58 12.76 13.64 4.06
N ASP A 59 13.00 14.57 3.13
CA ASP A 59 11.96 15.19 2.31
C ASP A 59 11.50 14.33 1.14
N GLN A 60 12.42 13.69 0.41
CA GLN A 60 12.16 13.00 -0.86
C GLN A 60 12.56 11.52 -0.84
N GLY A 61 13.07 11.02 0.29
CA GLY A 61 13.68 9.69 0.37
C GLY A 61 15.14 9.68 -0.08
N ARG A 62 15.84 8.61 0.31
CA ARG A 62 17.21 8.31 -0.08
C ARG A 62 17.31 7.52 -1.38
N LEU A 63 16.30 6.73 -1.71
CA LEU A 63 16.26 5.86 -2.88
C LEU A 63 15.63 6.56 -4.08
N ASP A 64 16.21 6.38 -5.26
CA ASP A 64 15.60 6.83 -6.51
C ASP A 64 14.41 5.93 -6.86
N LYS A 65 13.19 6.45 -6.68
CA LYS A 65 11.96 5.74 -6.99
C LYS A 65 11.91 5.23 -8.44
N ASN A 66 12.55 5.89 -9.42
CA ASN A 66 12.55 5.42 -10.81
C ASN A 66 13.39 4.15 -11.01
N LEU A 67 14.41 3.95 -10.17
CA LEU A 67 15.25 2.75 -10.21
C LEU A 67 14.61 1.61 -9.39
N PHE A 68 14.15 1.92 -8.18
CA PHE A 68 13.66 0.90 -7.25
C PHE A 68 12.18 0.54 -7.45
N GLN A 69 11.36 1.48 -7.92
CA GLN A 69 9.93 1.31 -8.22
C GLN A 69 9.51 2.12 -9.45
N PRO A 70 9.95 1.73 -10.67
CA PRO A 70 9.65 2.46 -11.91
C PRO A 70 8.14 2.62 -12.22
N GLY A 71 7.28 1.83 -11.54
CA GLY A 71 5.83 1.96 -11.59
C GLY A 71 5.23 3.02 -10.66
N TRP A 72 6.03 3.68 -9.81
CA TRP A 72 5.57 4.75 -8.93
C TRP A 72 5.44 6.06 -9.71
N ARG A 73 4.20 6.46 -9.98
CA ARG A 73 3.88 7.62 -10.83
C ARG A 73 3.12 8.71 -10.08
N ILE A 74 3.22 8.71 -8.75
CA ILE A 74 2.75 9.82 -7.92
C ILE A 74 3.81 10.92 -7.95
N GLU A 75 3.38 12.10 -8.37
CA GLU A 75 4.22 13.30 -8.39
C GLU A 75 4.31 13.92 -6.99
N ASP A 76 5.47 14.50 -6.71
CA ASP A 76 5.73 15.27 -5.48
C ASP A 76 6.74 16.39 -5.79
N GLN A 77 6.80 17.41 -4.95
CA GLN A 77 7.69 18.56 -5.08
C GLN A 77 8.60 18.68 -3.85
N SER A 78 9.91 18.58 -4.08
CA SER A 78 10.94 18.79 -3.07
C SER A 78 10.82 20.17 -2.41
N ARG A 79 10.72 20.18 -1.08
CA ARG A 79 10.80 21.38 -0.23
C ARG A 79 12.25 21.78 0.03
N VAL A 80 13.18 20.83 -0.09
CA VAL A 80 14.62 21.10 -0.05
C VAL A 80 15.06 21.73 -1.38
N LYS A 81 15.63 22.94 -1.31
CA LYS A 81 16.15 23.66 -2.49
C LYS A 81 17.44 23.00 -2.98
N LYS A 82 17.62 22.88 -4.30
CA LYS A 82 18.85 22.34 -4.92
C LYS A 82 20.12 23.15 -4.64
N ASN A 83 20.01 24.39 -4.15
CA ASN A 83 21.16 25.23 -3.86
C ASN A 83 21.72 24.94 -2.45
N HIS A 84 22.95 24.44 -2.39
CA HIS A 84 23.69 24.11 -1.16
C HIS A 84 23.98 25.31 -0.25
N SER A 85 23.73 26.54 -0.70
CA SER A 85 23.88 27.75 0.11
C SER A 85 22.73 28.00 1.11
N SER A 86 21.64 27.22 1.02
CA SER A 86 20.48 27.38 1.91
C SER A 86 20.80 26.81 3.29
N LYS A 87 20.86 27.67 4.31
CA LYS A 87 20.93 27.23 5.72
C LYS A 87 19.52 26.86 6.18
N TYR A 88 19.36 25.64 6.66
CA TYR A 88 18.10 25.17 7.26
C TYR A 88 18.20 25.31 8.77
N SER A 89 17.27 26.02 9.40
CA SER A 89 17.15 25.95 10.86
C SER A 89 16.72 24.54 11.29
N ILE A 90 16.96 24.19 12.55
CA ILE A 90 16.46 22.92 13.12
C ILE A 90 14.92 22.83 13.04
N GLN A 91 14.24 23.97 13.13
CA GLN A 91 12.79 24.04 12.96
C GLN A 91 12.40 23.64 11.53
N ASP A 92 13.09 24.16 10.52
CA ASP A 92 12.86 23.82 9.11
C ASP A 92 13.03 22.32 8.87
N LEU A 93 14.10 21.73 9.43
CA LEU A 93 14.40 20.31 9.27
C LEU A 93 13.31 19.40 9.86
N LYS A 94 12.69 19.79 10.97
CA LYS A 94 11.55 19.04 11.54
C LYS A 94 10.31 19.11 10.65
N HIS A 95 10.12 20.21 9.92
CA HIS A 95 9.02 20.38 8.98
C HIS A 95 9.22 19.67 7.64
N LEU A 96 10.39 19.06 7.40
CA LEU A 96 10.63 18.22 6.22
C LEU A 96 10.07 16.80 6.34
N GLU A 97 9.76 16.33 7.54
CA GLU A 97 9.11 15.03 7.68
C GLU A 97 7.73 15.04 6.99
N PRO A 98 7.30 13.93 6.37
CA PRO A 98 5.94 13.80 5.86
C PRO A 98 4.91 14.10 6.95
N GLY A 99 3.97 15.01 6.67
CA GLY A 99 2.90 15.45 7.59
C GLY A 99 1.76 14.44 7.76
N LEU A 100 2.01 13.18 7.40
CA LEU A 100 1.07 12.06 7.35
C LEU A 100 1.09 11.30 8.68
N PRO A 101 -0.06 11.09 9.35
CA PRO A 101 -0.11 10.35 10.63
C PRO A 101 0.55 8.96 10.57
N GLN A 102 0.48 8.32 9.42
CA GLN A 102 1.06 6.99 9.20
C GLN A 102 2.57 7.00 9.30
N TYR A 103 3.23 8.09 8.90
CA TYR A 103 4.69 8.22 9.01
C TYR A 103 5.14 8.09 10.47
N GLN A 104 4.49 8.78 11.39
CA GLN A 104 4.81 8.73 12.82
C GLN A 104 4.47 7.36 13.44
N ALA A 105 3.39 6.71 12.99
CA ALA A 105 3.06 5.35 13.44
C ALA A 105 4.14 4.33 13.03
N LEU A 106 4.65 4.44 11.79
CA LEU A 106 5.71 3.59 11.28
C LEU A 106 7.05 3.84 11.98
N ILE A 107 7.40 5.11 12.26
CA ILE A 107 8.59 5.45 13.08
C ILE A 107 8.47 4.80 14.47
N SER A 108 7.32 4.93 15.11
CA SER A 108 7.09 4.39 16.45
C SER A 108 7.23 2.86 16.47
N SER A 109 6.68 2.17 15.47
CA SER A 109 6.84 0.72 15.31
C SER A 109 8.30 0.33 15.03
N LEU A 110 9.01 1.08 14.17
CA LEU A 110 10.42 0.84 13.87
C LEU A 110 11.30 0.96 15.12
N LYS A 111 11.08 1.96 15.97
CA LYS A 111 11.78 2.12 17.24
C LYS A 111 11.59 0.91 18.15
N ARG A 112 10.34 0.44 18.31
CA ARG A 112 10.04 -0.74 19.14
C ARG A 112 10.71 -2.00 18.60
N LEU A 113 10.62 -2.27 17.30
CA LEU A 113 11.26 -3.46 16.71
C LEU A 113 12.80 -3.40 16.79
N LYS A 114 13.41 -2.22 16.65
CA LYS A 114 14.84 -2.06 16.88
C LYS A 114 15.23 -2.34 18.32
N ALA A 115 14.42 -1.91 19.29
CA ALA A 115 14.66 -2.24 20.69
C ALA A 115 14.61 -3.75 20.92
N TRP A 116 13.61 -4.45 20.38
CA TRP A 116 13.54 -5.92 20.43
C TRP A 116 14.78 -6.58 19.81
N SER A 117 15.23 -6.10 18.65
CA SER A 117 16.44 -6.62 18.00
C SER A 117 17.72 -6.49 18.85
N LEU A 118 17.76 -5.59 19.83
CA LEU A 118 18.93 -5.35 20.67
C LEU A 118 18.81 -6.02 22.04
N MET A 119 17.59 -6.14 22.57
CA MET A 119 17.35 -6.51 23.96
C MET A 119 16.70 -7.90 24.14
N ALA A 120 16.24 -8.57 23.07
CA ALA A 120 15.51 -9.82 23.20
C ALA A 120 16.27 -10.92 23.96
N ASP A 121 17.58 -11.08 23.74
CA ASP A 121 18.37 -12.08 24.46
C ASP A 121 18.53 -11.76 25.96
N GLN A 122 18.50 -10.47 26.32
CA GLN A 122 18.51 -10.03 27.73
C GLN A 122 17.14 -10.21 28.39
N GLU A 123 16.06 -9.92 27.65
CA GLU A 123 14.68 -10.03 28.13
C GLU A 123 14.22 -11.49 28.25
N PHE A 124 14.78 -12.38 27.42
CA PHE A 124 14.47 -13.80 27.36
C PHE A 124 15.75 -14.65 27.34
N PRO A 125 16.46 -14.77 28.49
CA PRO A 125 17.68 -15.56 28.58
C PRO A 125 17.41 -17.05 28.33
N ASP A 126 18.47 -17.82 28.01
CA ASP A 126 18.36 -19.20 27.53
C ASP A 126 17.74 -20.19 28.52
N ASP A 127 17.82 -19.89 29.82
CA ASP A 127 17.25 -20.67 30.91
C ASP A 127 15.79 -20.30 31.24
N LEU A 128 15.26 -19.23 30.64
CA LEU A 128 13.86 -18.82 30.82
C LEU A 128 12.96 -19.50 29.79
N ILE A 129 12.29 -20.57 30.23
CA ILE A 129 11.34 -21.33 29.42
C ILE A 129 9.96 -21.28 30.08
N PHE A 130 8.96 -20.81 29.34
CA PHE A 130 7.57 -20.80 29.81
C PHE A 130 6.86 -22.12 29.51
N PHE A 131 6.13 -22.61 30.50
CA PHE A 131 5.16 -23.67 30.42
C PHE A 131 3.74 -23.11 30.55
N GLU A 132 2.76 -23.91 30.18
CA GLU A 132 1.35 -23.55 30.33
C GLU A 132 1.03 -23.24 31.79
N ASP A 133 0.28 -22.15 32.01
CA ASP A 133 -0.10 -21.57 33.30
C ASP A 133 1.04 -20.94 34.12
N ASP A 134 2.27 -20.89 33.59
CA ASP A 134 3.35 -20.14 34.25
C ASP A 134 3.01 -18.65 34.32
N GLN A 135 3.14 -18.08 35.53
CA GLN A 135 3.01 -16.65 35.75
C GLN A 135 4.39 -16.01 35.87
N HIS A 136 4.72 -15.09 34.96
CA HIS A 136 6.00 -14.41 34.96
C HIS A 136 5.92 -13.03 34.26
N PRO A 137 6.58 -11.96 34.79
CA PRO A 137 6.53 -10.63 34.18
C PRO A 137 6.99 -10.56 32.72
N ALA A 138 7.93 -11.42 32.32
CA ALA A 138 8.41 -11.48 30.93
C ALA A 138 7.35 -12.02 29.94
N VAL A 139 6.26 -12.65 30.40
CA VAL A 139 5.13 -13.00 29.53
C VAL A 139 4.48 -11.73 28.97
N ALA A 140 4.31 -10.68 29.79
CA ALA A 140 3.80 -9.40 29.31
C ALA A 140 4.73 -8.75 28.26
N ARG A 141 6.04 -8.98 28.39
CA ARG A 141 7.04 -8.54 27.39
C ARG A 141 6.91 -9.34 26.09
N LEU A 142 6.69 -10.65 26.19
CA LEU A 142 6.45 -11.53 25.03
C LEU A 142 5.18 -11.09 24.28
N ASN A 143 4.13 -10.75 25.02
CA ASN A 143 2.88 -10.21 24.45
C ASN A 143 3.15 -8.99 23.59
N GLN A 144 3.91 -8.03 24.12
CA GLN A 144 4.27 -6.82 23.38
C GLN A 144 5.10 -7.14 22.13
N TRP A 145 6.06 -8.07 22.21
CA TRP A 145 6.88 -8.44 21.07
C TRP A 145 6.06 -9.13 19.97
N LEU A 146 5.21 -10.11 20.32
CA LEU A 146 4.33 -10.81 19.37
C LEU A 146 3.31 -9.86 18.74
N MET A 147 2.79 -8.90 19.51
CA MET A 147 1.91 -7.85 18.98
C MET A 147 2.67 -6.88 18.05
N ASP A 148 3.87 -6.44 18.41
CA ASP A 148 4.68 -5.55 17.56
C ASP A 148 5.09 -6.21 16.23
N LEU A 149 5.25 -7.54 16.21
CA LEU A 149 5.54 -8.32 15.00
C LEU A 149 4.32 -8.60 14.12
N ASP A 150 3.13 -8.24 14.59
CA ASP A 150 1.84 -8.54 13.97
C ASP A 150 1.60 -10.06 13.80
N LEU A 151 1.89 -10.82 14.86
CA LEU A 151 1.66 -12.27 14.91
C LEU A 151 0.38 -12.65 15.67
N VAL A 152 -0.16 -11.73 16.48
CA VAL A 152 -1.36 -11.96 17.29
C VAL A 152 -2.15 -10.67 17.47
N GLU A 153 -3.48 -10.72 17.42
CA GLU A 153 -4.32 -9.52 17.61
C GLU A 153 -4.20 -8.95 19.01
N LYS A 154 -4.23 -9.81 20.03
CA LYS A 154 -4.26 -9.39 21.41
C LYS A 154 -3.78 -10.51 22.32
N LEU A 155 -2.86 -10.18 23.22
CA LEU A 155 -2.48 -10.97 24.38
C LEU A 155 -2.31 -10.01 25.56
N GLU A 156 -2.76 -10.42 26.75
CA GLU A 156 -2.74 -9.60 27.96
C GLU A 156 -2.35 -10.44 29.18
N GLY A 157 -1.99 -9.75 30.25
CA GLY A 157 -1.58 -10.38 31.50
C GLY A 157 -0.14 -10.87 31.49
N ASP A 158 0.19 -11.64 32.52
CA ASP A 158 1.51 -12.17 32.85
C ASP A 158 1.50 -13.71 32.97
N ILE A 159 0.43 -14.36 32.51
CA ILE A 159 0.27 -15.83 32.51
C ILE A 159 0.47 -16.35 31.09
N TYR A 160 1.33 -17.35 30.92
CA TYR A 160 1.55 -18.02 29.66
C TYR A 160 0.42 -19.02 29.37
N THR A 161 -0.33 -18.79 28.29
CA THR A 161 -1.56 -19.53 27.95
C THR A 161 -1.43 -20.31 26.64
N GLN A 162 -2.41 -21.18 26.37
CA GLN A 162 -2.53 -21.87 25.09
C GLN A 162 -2.47 -20.91 23.86
N SER A 163 -2.99 -19.68 23.95
CA SER A 163 -2.88 -18.72 22.84
C SER A 163 -1.43 -18.29 22.53
N HIS A 164 -0.55 -18.26 23.53
CA HIS A 164 0.88 -18.00 23.31
C HIS A 164 1.53 -19.19 22.60
N LYS A 165 1.20 -20.40 23.09
CA LYS A 165 1.67 -21.66 22.53
C LYS A 165 1.26 -21.81 21.08
N ASP A 166 0.02 -21.47 20.72
CA ASP A 166 -0.48 -21.52 19.34
C ASP A 166 0.34 -20.61 18.41
N VAL A 167 0.53 -19.34 18.80
CA VAL A 167 1.30 -18.35 18.02
C VAL A 167 2.76 -18.80 17.84
N LEU A 168 3.39 -19.28 18.91
CA LEU A 168 4.78 -19.75 18.85
C LEU A 168 4.91 -21.05 18.05
N THR A 169 3.90 -21.91 18.09
CA THR A 169 3.83 -23.12 17.26
C THR A 169 3.78 -22.76 15.78
N GLU A 170 2.98 -21.78 15.38
CA GLU A 170 2.94 -21.29 14.00
C GLU A 170 4.30 -20.73 13.54
N VAL A 171 4.99 -19.99 14.42
CA VAL A 171 6.35 -19.50 14.15
C VAL A 171 7.32 -20.68 13.99
N GLN A 172 7.29 -21.66 14.88
CA GLN A 172 8.16 -22.83 14.80
C GLN A 172 7.95 -23.60 13.51
N LEU A 173 6.71 -23.88 13.14
CA LEU A 173 6.37 -24.55 11.88
C LEU A 173 6.86 -23.78 10.66
N LYS A 174 6.75 -22.44 10.67
CA LYS A 174 7.24 -21.58 9.58
C LYS A 174 8.77 -21.64 9.41
N PHE A 175 9.51 -21.98 10.46
CA PHE A 175 10.96 -22.06 10.48
C PHE A 175 11.48 -23.51 10.55
N ASP A 176 10.62 -24.50 10.28
CA ASP A 176 10.95 -25.94 10.34
C ASP A 176 11.54 -26.39 11.70
N LEU A 177 11.07 -25.78 12.79
CA LEU A 177 11.45 -26.11 14.16
C LEU A 177 10.46 -27.12 14.80
N GLY A 178 10.88 -27.75 15.91
CA GLY A 178 9.98 -28.57 16.73
C GLY A 178 8.80 -27.75 17.27
N PRO A 179 7.54 -28.13 16.97
CA PRO A 179 6.34 -27.32 17.27
C PRO A 179 5.85 -27.52 18.73
N ASP A 180 6.71 -27.27 19.71
CA ASP A 180 6.37 -27.42 21.14
C ASP A 180 5.69 -26.17 21.73
N GLY A 181 5.63 -25.09 20.96
CA GLY A 181 5.08 -23.78 21.31
C GLY A 181 5.92 -22.99 22.30
N ARG A 182 7.11 -23.44 22.69
CA ARG A 182 7.92 -22.77 23.72
C ARG A 182 8.86 -21.72 23.13
N LEU A 183 9.14 -20.69 23.91
CA LEU A 183 10.15 -19.67 23.58
C LEU A 183 11.56 -20.15 23.94
N GLY A 184 12.00 -21.26 23.35
CA GLY A 184 13.41 -21.69 23.44
C GLY A 184 14.34 -20.85 22.55
N ILE A 185 15.64 -21.12 22.61
CA ILE A 185 16.68 -20.38 21.86
C ILE A 185 16.34 -20.29 20.36
N MET A 186 15.97 -21.41 19.72
CA MET A 186 15.66 -21.42 18.28
C MET A 186 14.37 -20.65 17.96
N THR A 187 13.33 -20.73 18.79
CA THR A 187 12.11 -19.94 18.63
C THR A 187 12.40 -18.44 18.77
N ARG A 188 13.25 -18.06 19.74
CA ARG A 188 13.68 -16.67 19.93
C ARG A 188 14.46 -16.14 18.72
N GLN A 189 15.37 -16.95 18.16
CA GLN A 189 16.08 -16.60 16.92
C GLN A 189 15.13 -16.47 15.72
N ALA A 190 14.10 -17.32 15.63
CA ALA A 190 13.05 -17.19 14.61
C ALA A 190 12.27 -15.87 14.76
N LEU A 191 11.86 -15.49 15.97
CA LEU A 191 11.23 -14.19 16.23
C LEU A 191 12.15 -13.00 15.90
N LEU A 192 13.45 -13.10 16.19
CA LEU A 192 14.45 -12.09 15.79
C LEU A 192 14.60 -11.99 14.27
N ALA A 193 14.59 -13.12 13.55
CA ALA A 193 14.60 -13.12 12.09
C ALA A 193 13.34 -12.42 11.51
N ILE A 194 12.16 -12.69 12.08
CA ILE A 194 10.92 -11.96 11.72
C ILE A 194 11.09 -10.47 12.06
N THR A 195 11.64 -10.13 13.23
CA THR A 195 11.89 -8.75 13.67
C THR A 195 12.73 -7.99 12.64
N HIS A 196 13.85 -8.56 12.19
CA HIS A 196 14.71 -7.95 11.18
C HIS A 196 14.01 -7.80 9.83
N GLN A 197 13.21 -8.79 9.44
CA GLN A 197 12.39 -8.69 8.23
C GLN A 197 11.39 -7.53 8.33
N ARG A 198 10.66 -7.41 9.44
CA ARG A 198 9.69 -6.34 9.68
C ARG A 198 10.36 -4.96 9.71
N ILE A 199 11.56 -4.84 10.29
CA ILE A 199 12.37 -3.61 10.24
C ILE A 199 12.66 -3.20 8.80
N ARG A 200 13.09 -4.13 7.94
CA ARG A 200 13.35 -3.82 6.52
C ARG A 200 12.07 -3.40 5.79
N THR A 201 10.95 -4.07 6.04
CA THR A 201 9.64 -3.69 5.48
C THR A 201 9.23 -2.29 5.94
N LEU A 202 9.38 -1.95 7.23
CA LEU A 202 9.08 -0.61 7.76
C LEU A 202 9.94 0.47 7.09
N LYS A 203 11.26 0.24 6.96
CA LYS A 203 12.16 1.18 6.26
C LYS A 203 11.72 1.42 4.82
N ALA A 204 11.36 0.36 4.09
CA ALA A 204 10.85 0.48 2.72
C ALA A 204 9.53 1.26 2.62
N ASN A 205 8.62 1.11 3.59
CA ASN A 205 7.35 1.86 3.59
C ASN A 205 7.50 3.30 4.10
N LEU A 206 8.42 3.56 5.03
CA LEU A 206 8.81 4.93 5.40
C LEU A 206 9.41 5.67 4.21
N GLU A 207 10.19 4.98 3.40
CA GLU A 207 10.72 5.51 2.14
C GLU A 207 9.61 5.86 1.14
N ARG A 208 8.66 4.94 0.92
CA ARG A 208 7.48 5.22 0.08
C ARG A 208 6.63 6.39 0.57
N LEU A 209 6.52 6.59 1.89
CA LEU A 209 5.80 7.74 2.45
C LEU A 209 6.48 9.07 2.14
N ARG A 210 7.81 9.10 1.97
CA ARG A 210 8.56 10.29 1.52
C ARG A 210 8.44 10.55 0.02
N TRP A 211 7.97 9.58 -0.75
CA TRP A 211 7.69 9.75 -2.17
C TRP A 211 6.28 10.26 -2.47
N LEU A 212 5.46 10.46 -1.43
CA LEU A 212 4.17 11.10 -1.51
C LEU A 212 4.28 12.60 -1.21
N PRO A 213 3.34 13.41 -1.70
CA PRO A 213 3.16 14.77 -1.21
C PRO A 213 3.14 14.83 0.31
N SER A 214 3.87 15.79 0.87
CA SER A 214 4.00 15.96 2.33
C SER A 214 2.65 16.09 3.04
N GLU A 215 1.66 16.63 2.33
CA GLU A 215 0.25 16.61 2.71
C GLU A 215 -0.60 16.19 1.51
N LEU A 216 -1.66 15.42 1.78
CA LEU A 216 -2.66 15.05 0.77
C LEU A 216 -3.90 15.94 0.92
N PRO A 217 -4.58 16.29 -0.20
CA PRO A 217 -5.79 17.11 -0.14
C PRO A 217 -6.92 16.39 0.58
N TYR A 218 -7.83 17.15 1.21
CA TYR A 218 -9.05 16.60 1.80
C TYR A 218 -10.30 17.22 1.15
N PRO A 219 -11.34 16.41 0.87
CA PRO A 219 -11.34 14.96 0.90
C PRO A 219 -10.57 14.34 -0.28
N HIS A 220 -10.12 13.09 -0.14
CA HIS A 220 -9.59 12.29 -1.25
C HIS A 220 -9.99 10.81 -1.11
N ILE A 221 -9.85 10.05 -2.19
CA ILE A 221 -9.92 8.59 -2.17
C ILE A 221 -8.50 8.01 -2.13
N ARG A 222 -8.25 7.05 -1.24
CA ARG A 222 -7.01 6.26 -1.22
C ARG A 222 -7.31 4.81 -1.54
N VAL A 223 -6.71 4.30 -2.61
CA VAL A 223 -6.71 2.87 -2.95
C VAL A 223 -5.41 2.26 -2.43
N ASP A 224 -5.52 1.50 -1.35
CA ASP A 224 -4.41 0.78 -0.75
C ASP A 224 -4.32 -0.61 -1.39
N ILE A 225 -3.41 -0.74 -2.36
CA ILE A 225 -3.33 -1.90 -3.25
C ILE A 225 -2.96 -3.17 -2.47
N ALA A 226 -1.88 -3.11 -1.69
CA ALA A 226 -1.41 -4.24 -0.88
C ALA A 226 -2.33 -4.49 0.32
N GLY A 227 -3.03 -3.46 0.81
CA GLY A 227 -4.06 -3.61 1.85
C GLY A 227 -5.40 -4.15 1.36
N PHE A 228 -5.62 -4.22 0.04
CA PHE A 228 -6.91 -4.57 -0.56
C PHE A 228 -8.09 -3.74 -0.02
N ASN A 229 -7.91 -2.42 0.11
CA ASN A 229 -8.93 -1.50 0.60
C ASN A 229 -9.00 -0.20 -0.21
N VAL A 230 -10.18 0.41 -0.25
CA VAL A 230 -10.42 1.78 -0.72
C VAL A 230 -10.96 2.59 0.45
N ALA A 231 -10.36 3.75 0.73
CA ALA A 231 -10.81 4.64 1.79
C ALA A 231 -11.26 5.99 1.22
N TRP A 232 -12.44 6.45 1.63
CA TRP A 232 -12.81 7.87 1.57
C TRP A 232 -12.17 8.58 2.76
N VAL A 233 -11.22 9.48 2.52
CA VAL A 233 -10.45 10.16 3.56
C VAL A 233 -10.91 11.61 3.65
N LYS A 234 -11.58 11.96 4.76
CA LYS A 234 -12.16 13.30 4.98
C LYS A 234 -11.24 14.20 5.81
N SER A 235 -10.43 13.63 6.69
CA SER A 235 -9.42 14.34 7.48
C SER A 235 -8.34 13.37 7.95
N LYS A 236 -7.35 13.88 8.71
CA LYS A 236 -6.29 13.05 9.34
C LYS A 236 -6.82 11.92 10.23
N SER A 237 -8.04 12.02 10.76
CA SER A 237 -8.64 11.06 11.70
C SER A 237 -9.97 10.45 11.24
N LYS A 238 -10.53 10.90 10.12
CA LYS A 238 -11.85 10.44 9.63
C LYS A 238 -11.71 9.82 8.25
N GLN A 239 -11.98 8.52 8.17
CA GLN A 239 -12.06 7.79 6.92
C GLN A 239 -13.20 6.76 6.95
N VAL A 240 -13.71 6.41 5.77
CA VAL A 240 -14.65 5.30 5.58
C VAL A 240 -13.99 4.29 4.66
N MET A 241 -13.87 3.03 5.09
CA MET A 241 -13.18 1.99 4.34
C MET A 241 -14.17 1.06 3.62
N HIS A 242 -13.76 0.61 2.45
CA HIS A 242 -14.38 -0.42 1.63
C HIS A 242 -13.33 -1.45 1.24
N LYS A 243 -13.70 -2.73 1.12
CA LYS A 243 -12.76 -3.71 0.57
C LYS A 243 -12.56 -3.48 -0.92
N ALA A 244 -11.37 -3.83 -1.39
CA ALA A 244 -10.97 -3.74 -2.78
C ALA A 244 -10.57 -5.11 -3.34
N ILE A 245 -10.84 -5.33 -4.62
CA ILE A 245 -10.17 -6.35 -5.45
C ILE A 245 -9.29 -5.61 -6.44
N VAL A 246 -8.01 -5.95 -6.47
CA VAL A 246 -6.99 -5.29 -7.30
C VAL A 246 -6.44 -6.24 -8.35
N GLY A 247 -5.55 -5.72 -9.20
CA GLY A 247 -4.86 -6.48 -10.23
C GLY A 247 -4.15 -7.73 -9.72
N THR A 248 -3.99 -8.72 -10.60
CA THR A 248 -3.08 -9.85 -10.37
C THR A 248 -1.61 -9.39 -10.43
N ARG A 249 -0.68 -10.22 -9.99
CA ARG A 249 0.77 -9.96 -10.09
C ARG A 249 1.24 -9.66 -11.52
N TYR A 250 0.61 -10.26 -12.53
CA TYR A 250 0.96 -10.07 -13.95
C TYR A 250 0.21 -8.90 -14.62
N LYS A 251 -0.89 -8.44 -14.02
CA LYS A 251 -1.71 -7.33 -14.49
C LYS A 251 -1.97 -6.38 -13.32
N GLN A 252 -0.88 -5.78 -12.85
CA GLN A 252 -0.86 -5.01 -11.61
C GLN A 252 -1.75 -3.78 -11.73
N THR A 253 -2.45 -3.45 -10.65
CA THR A 253 -2.98 -2.09 -10.47
C THR A 253 -1.79 -1.13 -10.30
N PRO A 254 -1.65 -0.09 -11.14
CA PRO A 254 -0.51 0.82 -11.08
C PRO A 254 -0.58 1.76 -9.87
N VAL A 255 0.58 2.29 -9.46
CA VAL A 255 0.71 3.30 -8.41
C VAL A 255 0.75 4.68 -9.06
N PHE A 256 -0.29 5.49 -8.86
CA PHE A 256 -0.45 6.81 -9.47
C PHE A 256 -1.51 7.63 -8.73
N ASN A 257 -1.62 8.91 -9.04
CA ASN A 257 -2.70 9.77 -8.57
C ASN A 257 -3.46 10.37 -9.75
N ASP A 258 -4.74 10.67 -9.55
CA ASP A 258 -5.61 11.27 -10.57
C ASP A 258 -6.83 11.96 -9.91
N GLN A 259 -7.82 12.29 -10.72
CA GLN A 259 -9.08 12.93 -10.36
C GLN A 259 -10.26 12.10 -10.87
N ILE A 260 -11.22 11.83 -9.98
CA ILE A 260 -12.51 11.26 -10.37
C ILE A 260 -13.41 12.39 -10.86
N GLU A 261 -13.97 12.25 -12.05
CA GLU A 261 -14.77 13.29 -12.71
C GLU A 261 -16.26 12.98 -12.72
N SER A 262 -16.64 11.70 -12.73
CA SER A 262 -18.03 11.29 -12.89
C SER A 262 -18.32 9.91 -12.35
N VAL A 263 -19.61 9.65 -12.17
CA VAL A 263 -20.17 8.32 -11.91
C VAL A 263 -20.93 7.88 -13.16
N THR A 264 -20.64 6.69 -13.66
CA THR A 264 -21.45 6.02 -14.67
C THR A 264 -22.29 4.93 -14.00
N PHE A 265 -23.61 5.07 -14.13
CA PHE A 265 -24.63 4.10 -13.72
C PHE A 265 -24.88 3.14 -14.87
N ASN A 266 -25.02 1.86 -14.56
CA ASN A 266 -25.25 0.76 -15.50
C ASN A 266 -24.26 0.84 -16.68
N PRO A 267 -22.94 0.76 -16.42
CA PRO A 267 -21.91 1.00 -17.43
C PRO A 267 -21.88 -0.09 -18.51
N VAL A 268 -21.71 0.31 -19.77
CA VAL A 268 -21.26 -0.60 -20.83
C VAL A 268 -19.80 -0.98 -20.57
N TRP A 269 -19.49 -2.28 -20.59
CA TRP A 269 -18.10 -2.74 -20.49
C TRP A 269 -17.47 -2.90 -21.87
N LYS A 270 -16.74 -1.87 -22.31
CA LYS A 270 -15.83 -1.96 -23.48
C LYS A 270 -14.64 -2.85 -23.10
N VAL A 271 -14.67 -4.12 -23.51
CA VAL A 271 -13.69 -5.12 -23.09
C VAL A 271 -12.32 -4.76 -23.66
N PRO A 272 -11.27 -4.61 -22.83
CA PRO A 272 -9.92 -4.41 -23.32
C PRO A 272 -9.51 -5.49 -24.32
N GLN A 273 -8.83 -5.10 -25.40
CA GLN A 273 -8.50 -6.00 -26.50
C GLN A 273 -7.77 -7.27 -26.03
N SER A 274 -6.87 -7.15 -25.07
CA SER A 274 -6.15 -8.29 -24.51
C SER A 274 -7.08 -9.28 -23.79
N ILE A 275 -8.12 -8.80 -23.09
CA ILE A 275 -9.12 -9.64 -22.42
C ILE A 275 -10.06 -10.27 -23.45
N ALA A 276 -10.50 -9.50 -24.45
CA ALA A 276 -11.37 -10.00 -25.52
C ALA A 276 -10.70 -11.14 -26.31
N ALA A 277 -9.47 -10.91 -26.76
CA ALA A 277 -8.71 -11.85 -27.59
C ALA A 277 -8.25 -13.12 -26.85
N HIS A 278 -8.12 -13.07 -25.51
CA HIS A 278 -7.69 -14.23 -24.72
C HIS A 278 -8.84 -14.85 -23.93
N SER A 279 -9.37 -14.15 -22.94
CA SER A 279 -10.33 -14.71 -21.99
C SER A 279 -11.70 -14.90 -22.61
N MET A 280 -12.22 -13.88 -23.31
CA MET A 280 -13.57 -13.95 -23.89
C MET A 280 -13.61 -14.90 -25.09
N LEU A 281 -12.61 -14.84 -25.97
CA LEU A 281 -12.49 -15.81 -27.06
C LEU A 281 -12.38 -17.24 -26.55
N ARG A 282 -11.59 -17.50 -25.48
CA ARG A 282 -11.50 -18.83 -24.88
C ARG A 282 -12.84 -19.29 -24.32
N ALA A 283 -13.59 -18.41 -23.66
CA ALA A 283 -14.90 -18.74 -23.11
C ALA A 283 -15.89 -19.09 -24.23
N GLU A 284 -15.97 -18.28 -25.29
CA GLU A 284 -16.82 -18.54 -26.46
C GLU A 284 -16.45 -19.84 -27.19
N LYS A 285 -15.15 -20.14 -27.31
CA LYS A 285 -14.71 -21.41 -27.91
C LYS A 285 -15.08 -22.62 -27.07
N LYS A 286 -14.96 -22.50 -25.74
CA LYS A 286 -15.26 -23.59 -24.80
C LYS A 286 -16.76 -23.85 -24.72
N GLU A 287 -17.56 -22.80 -24.69
CA GLU A 287 -19.01 -22.86 -24.68
C GLU A 287 -19.59 -21.92 -25.74
N PRO A 288 -19.87 -22.41 -26.96
CA PRO A 288 -20.50 -21.62 -28.00
C PRO A 288 -21.79 -20.92 -27.52
N GLY A 289 -21.97 -19.66 -27.92
CA GLY A 289 -23.07 -18.81 -27.50
C GLY A 289 -22.86 -18.11 -26.15
N PHE A 290 -21.72 -18.30 -25.49
CA PHE A 290 -21.37 -17.62 -24.24
C PHE A 290 -21.51 -16.10 -24.36
N LEU A 291 -20.94 -15.49 -25.39
CA LEU A 291 -20.99 -14.04 -25.60
C LEU A 291 -22.43 -13.53 -25.73
N LYS A 292 -23.28 -14.28 -26.44
CA LYS A 292 -24.69 -13.92 -26.62
C LYS A 292 -25.47 -14.03 -25.31
N ARG A 293 -25.26 -15.11 -24.54
CA ARG A 293 -25.90 -15.33 -23.23
C ARG A 293 -25.49 -14.27 -22.21
N GLU A 294 -24.24 -13.82 -22.24
CA GLU A 294 -23.68 -12.82 -21.33
C GLU A 294 -23.96 -11.37 -21.76
N GLY A 295 -24.75 -11.15 -22.81
CA GLY A 295 -25.18 -9.82 -23.25
C GLY A 295 -24.12 -9.01 -23.98
N PHE A 296 -23.19 -9.66 -24.68
CA PHE A 296 -22.20 -8.95 -25.51
C PHE A 296 -22.79 -8.49 -26.85
N VAL A 297 -22.37 -7.30 -27.27
CA VAL A 297 -22.48 -6.80 -28.64
C VAL A 297 -21.09 -6.83 -29.27
N VAL A 298 -21.03 -7.27 -30.53
CA VAL A 298 -19.77 -7.44 -31.27
C VAL A 298 -19.69 -6.41 -32.39
N TYR A 299 -18.59 -5.68 -32.43
CA TYR A 299 -18.29 -4.71 -33.48
C TYR A 299 -17.16 -5.25 -34.35
N GLU A 300 -17.23 -4.97 -35.66
CA GLU A 300 -16.27 -5.50 -36.65
C GLU A 300 -14.81 -5.10 -36.36
N SER A 301 -14.62 -3.93 -35.76
CA SER A 301 -13.32 -3.39 -35.40
C SER A 301 -13.40 -2.42 -34.22
N TRP A 302 -12.25 -1.84 -33.85
CA TRP A 302 -12.13 -0.80 -32.82
C TRP A 302 -12.47 0.60 -33.31
N ASP A 303 -12.80 0.78 -34.59
CA ASP A 303 -13.35 2.05 -35.08
C ASP A 303 -14.67 2.35 -34.35
N ASP A 304 -14.82 3.59 -33.88
CA ASP A 304 -16.01 4.03 -33.16
C ASP A 304 -17.29 3.94 -34.04
N ARG A 305 -17.13 3.96 -35.37
CA ARG A 305 -18.21 3.78 -36.36
C ARG A 305 -18.32 2.36 -36.91
N ALA A 306 -17.54 1.41 -36.39
CA ALA A 306 -17.60 0.02 -36.84
C ALA A 306 -19.04 -0.53 -36.73
N PRO A 307 -19.56 -1.24 -37.74
CA PRO A 307 -20.88 -1.82 -37.66
C PRO A 307 -20.92 -2.97 -36.64
N VAL A 308 -22.10 -3.16 -36.05
CA VAL A 308 -22.39 -4.35 -35.23
C VAL A 308 -22.46 -5.57 -36.14
N VAL A 309 -21.81 -6.65 -35.73
CA VAL A 309 -21.79 -7.94 -36.41
C VAL A 309 -22.58 -8.96 -35.60
N SER A 310 -23.37 -9.78 -36.27
CA SER A 310 -24.07 -10.89 -35.63
C SER A 310 -23.07 -11.91 -35.08
N ILE A 311 -23.12 -12.18 -33.78
CA ILE A 311 -22.29 -13.17 -33.08
C ILE A 311 -22.32 -14.53 -33.78
N ASP A 312 -23.49 -14.95 -34.24
CA ASP A 312 -23.72 -16.25 -34.86
C ASP A 312 -23.09 -16.38 -36.26
N LYS A 313 -22.71 -15.26 -36.89
CA LYS A 313 -22.06 -15.25 -38.22
C LYS A 313 -20.53 -15.34 -38.15
N ILE A 314 -19.93 -15.27 -36.95
CA ILE A 314 -18.48 -15.29 -36.78
C ILE A 314 -18.02 -16.71 -36.52
N ASN A 315 -17.04 -17.21 -37.30
CA ASN A 315 -16.38 -18.48 -37.01
C ASN A 315 -15.36 -18.29 -35.87
N TRP A 316 -15.86 -18.30 -34.62
CA TRP A 316 -15.04 -18.11 -33.43
C TRP A 316 -13.91 -19.14 -33.31
N GLN A 317 -14.15 -20.39 -33.73
CA GLN A 317 -13.18 -21.49 -33.62
C GLN A 317 -11.93 -21.25 -34.48
N ALA A 318 -12.05 -20.55 -35.61
CA ALA A 318 -10.93 -20.20 -36.47
C ALA A 318 -10.08 -19.02 -35.96
N LEU A 319 -10.57 -18.26 -34.98
CA LEU A 319 -9.86 -17.09 -34.46
C LEU A 319 -8.76 -17.49 -33.47
N THR A 320 -7.71 -16.70 -33.42
CA THR A 320 -6.62 -16.80 -32.43
C THR A 320 -6.47 -15.44 -31.75
N PRO A 321 -5.77 -15.35 -30.59
CA PRO A 321 -5.50 -14.04 -29.99
C PRO A 321 -4.82 -13.06 -30.95
N ARG A 322 -4.02 -13.56 -31.90
CA ARG A 322 -3.33 -12.74 -32.92
C ARG A 322 -4.25 -12.27 -34.05
N THR A 323 -5.27 -13.04 -34.42
CA THR A 323 -6.21 -12.72 -35.51
C THR A 323 -7.52 -12.11 -35.02
N PHE A 324 -7.70 -12.00 -33.70
CA PHE A 324 -8.88 -11.40 -33.08
C PHE A 324 -8.89 -9.88 -33.29
N ARG A 325 -9.85 -9.39 -34.09
CA ARG A 325 -9.97 -7.95 -34.45
C ARG A 325 -11.20 -7.26 -33.89
N TYR A 326 -12.15 -8.04 -33.39
CA TYR A 326 -13.46 -7.55 -32.97
C TYR A 326 -13.36 -6.74 -31.68
N ARG A 327 -14.21 -5.74 -31.54
CA ARG A 327 -14.46 -5.07 -30.27
C ARG A 327 -15.68 -5.72 -29.62
N LEU A 328 -15.53 -6.10 -28.35
CA LEU A 328 -16.62 -6.66 -27.54
C LEU A 328 -17.09 -5.62 -26.54
N GLU A 329 -18.39 -5.42 -26.46
CA GLU A 329 -19.01 -4.58 -25.43
C GLU A 329 -20.09 -5.35 -24.69
N GLN A 330 -19.90 -5.55 -23.39
CA GLN A 330 -20.96 -6.11 -22.56
C GLN A 330 -21.96 -5.02 -22.22
N GLN A 331 -23.23 -5.26 -22.56
CA GLN A 331 -24.29 -4.30 -22.28
C GLN A 331 -24.67 -4.32 -20.79
N PRO A 332 -25.33 -3.27 -20.29
CA PRO A 332 -25.77 -3.21 -18.90
C PRO A 332 -26.76 -4.35 -18.58
N SER A 333 -26.51 -5.06 -17.48
CA SER A 333 -27.31 -6.19 -16.98
C SER A 333 -26.77 -6.61 -15.61
N GLU A 334 -27.49 -7.50 -14.91
CA GLU A 334 -27.04 -8.07 -13.62
C GLU A 334 -25.71 -8.84 -13.73
N VAL A 335 -25.40 -9.41 -14.89
CA VAL A 335 -24.17 -10.18 -15.16
C VAL A 335 -23.04 -9.35 -15.75
N ASN A 336 -23.21 -8.02 -15.82
CA ASN A 336 -22.18 -7.13 -16.34
C ASN A 336 -20.96 -7.14 -15.42
N ARG A 337 -19.76 -7.41 -15.97
CA ARG A 337 -18.52 -7.53 -15.17
C ARG A 337 -18.10 -6.24 -14.46
N LEU A 338 -18.63 -5.09 -14.86
CA LEU A 338 -18.43 -3.82 -14.17
C LEU A 338 -19.45 -3.57 -13.05
N GLY A 339 -20.44 -4.45 -12.89
CA GLY A 339 -21.60 -4.28 -12.01
C GLY A 339 -22.40 -3.04 -12.37
N ARG A 340 -23.02 -2.39 -11.37
CA ARG A 340 -23.96 -1.29 -11.60
C ARG A 340 -23.34 0.09 -11.61
N PHE A 341 -22.14 0.25 -11.09
CA PHE A 341 -21.53 1.56 -10.91
C PHE A 341 -20.05 1.57 -11.29
N LYS A 342 -19.63 2.67 -11.89
CA LYS A 342 -18.24 2.95 -12.23
C LYS A 342 -17.92 4.41 -11.86
N LEU A 343 -16.85 4.63 -11.11
CA LEU A 343 -16.25 5.95 -10.93
C LEU A 343 -15.21 6.15 -12.03
N ASP A 344 -15.40 7.19 -12.84
CA ASP A 344 -14.53 7.48 -13.97
C ASP A 344 -13.41 8.45 -13.56
N LEU A 345 -12.17 8.06 -13.89
CA LEU A 345 -10.96 8.86 -13.79
C LEU A 345 -10.19 8.71 -15.11
N PRO A 346 -10.29 9.64 -16.08
CA PRO A 346 -9.60 9.51 -17.36
C PRO A 346 -8.08 9.48 -17.19
N ASN A 347 -7.43 8.35 -17.49
CA ASN A 347 -5.98 8.16 -17.31
C ASN A 347 -5.35 7.28 -18.39
N GLN A 348 -4.02 7.38 -18.52
CA GLN A 348 -3.24 6.62 -19.49
C GLN A 348 -3.24 5.10 -19.27
N TYR A 349 -3.62 4.62 -18.09
CA TYR A 349 -3.66 3.19 -17.75
C TYR A 349 -5.01 2.54 -18.04
N GLY A 350 -6.05 3.33 -18.33
CA GLY A 350 -7.42 2.84 -18.48
C GLY A 350 -8.00 2.24 -17.17
N VAL A 351 -7.48 2.66 -16.01
CA VAL A 351 -7.89 2.16 -14.69
C VAL A 351 -9.10 2.94 -14.17
N TYR A 352 -10.02 2.28 -13.48
CA TYR A 352 -11.15 2.92 -12.81
C TYR A 352 -11.58 2.14 -11.57
N LEU A 353 -12.44 2.75 -10.73
CA LEU A 353 -13.13 2.02 -9.66
C LEU A 353 -14.51 1.58 -10.15
N HIS A 354 -14.89 0.34 -9.86
CA HIS A 354 -16.19 -0.16 -10.29
C HIS A 354 -16.78 -1.20 -9.33
N ASP A 355 -18.05 -1.51 -9.54
CA ASP A 355 -18.79 -2.57 -8.89
C ASP A 355 -18.39 -3.96 -9.45
N THR A 356 -19.10 -5.04 -9.11
CA THR A 356 -18.79 -6.36 -9.67
C THR A 356 -20.00 -7.30 -9.71
N ASP A 357 -20.00 -8.18 -10.70
CA ASP A 357 -20.86 -9.38 -10.80
C ASP A 357 -20.46 -10.51 -9.83
N LYS A 358 -19.37 -10.35 -9.05
CA LYS A 358 -18.77 -11.40 -8.20
C LYS A 358 -18.44 -10.90 -6.79
N PRO A 359 -19.45 -10.47 -6.01
CA PRO A 359 -19.24 -9.94 -4.67
C PRO A 359 -18.63 -10.97 -3.70
N GLU A 360 -18.79 -12.27 -3.95
CA GLU A 360 -18.23 -13.34 -3.13
C GLU A 360 -16.70 -13.28 -3.02
N LEU A 361 -16.01 -12.73 -4.04
CA LEU A 361 -14.55 -12.58 -4.02
C LEU A 361 -14.04 -11.59 -2.96
N PHE A 362 -14.91 -10.77 -2.38
CA PHE A 362 -14.55 -9.90 -1.25
C PHE A 362 -14.41 -10.65 0.09
N LYS A 363 -14.80 -11.94 0.13
CA LYS A 363 -14.59 -12.82 1.29
C LYS A 363 -13.18 -13.41 1.34
N GLU A 364 -12.47 -13.40 0.22
CA GLU A 364 -11.09 -13.89 0.14
C GLU A 364 -10.12 -12.99 0.89
N SER A 365 -9.12 -13.59 1.52
CA SER A 365 -8.03 -12.86 2.19
C SER A 365 -7.13 -12.15 1.18
N ARG A 366 -6.76 -12.86 0.10
CA ARG A 366 -6.00 -12.34 -1.03
C ARG A 366 -6.94 -11.97 -2.18
N ARG A 367 -7.07 -10.67 -2.46
CA ARG A 367 -8.03 -10.14 -3.44
C ARG A 367 -7.38 -9.59 -4.71
N SER A 368 -6.34 -10.25 -5.20
CA SER A 368 -5.63 -9.88 -6.44
C SER A 368 -6.19 -10.64 -7.66
N PHE A 369 -7.44 -10.38 -8.05
CA PHE A 369 -8.17 -11.12 -9.11
C PHE A 369 -8.46 -10.32 -10.38
N SER A 370 -8.17 -9.02 -10.39
CA SER A 370 -8.48 -8.12 -11.49
C SER A 370 -7.39 -8.08 -12.57
N SER A 371 -7.68 -7.41 -13.67
CA SER A 371 -6.73 -7.11 -14.76
C SER A 371 -6.22 -5.66 -14.71
N GLY A 372 -6.17 -5.04 -13.53
CA GLY A 372 -5.59 -3.71 -13.29
C GLY A 372 -6.57 -2.71 -12.67
N CYS A 373 -7.85 -2.75 -13.07
CA CYS A 373 -8.92 -1.93 -12.46
C CYS A 373 -9.23 -2.41 -11.04
N THR A 374 -9.82 -1.54 -10.22
CA THR A 374 -10.15 -1.86 -8.82
C THR A 374 -11.65 -2.02 -8.63
N ARG A 375 -12.06 -3.19 -8.10
CA ARG A 375 -13.45 -3.43 -7.71
C ARG A 375 -13.64 -3.01 -6.26
N VAL A 376 -14.76 -2.39 -5.93
CA VAL A 376 -15.01 -1.85 -4.58
C VAL A 376 -16.27 -2.45 -3.97
N GLU A 377 -16.13 -3.06 -2.79
CA GLU A 377 -17.25 -3.64 -2.05
C GLU A 377 -18.21 -2.52 -1.61
N GLY A 378 -19.48 -2.61 -2.00
CA GLY A 378 -20.47 -1.59 -1.65
C GLY A 378 -20.17 -0.21 -2.25
N ILE A 379 -19.66 -0.15 -3.49
CA ILE A 379 -19.31 1.11 -4.18
C ILE A 379 -20.45 2.14 -4.21
N ALA A 380 -21.71 1.70 -4.18
CA ALA A 380 -22.87 2.58 -4.06
C ALA A 380 -22.81 3.46 -2.80
N GLY A 381 -22.35 2.91 -1.67
CA GLY A 381 -22.13 3.65 -0.43
C GLY A 381 -21.04 4.71 -0.58
N LEU A 382 -19.92 4.38 -1.24
CA LEU A 382 -18.85 5.33 -1.55
C LEU A 382 -19.36 6.49 -2.43
N ILE A 383 -20.14 6.17 -3.46
CA ILE A 383 -20.75 7.17 -4.35
C ILE A 383 -21.72 8.06 -3.58
N GLN A 384 -22.54 7.48 -2.69
CA GLN A 384 -23.45 8.24 -1.84
C GLN A 384 -22.67 9.20 -0.93
N THR A 385 -21.55 8.77 -0.34
CA THR A 385 -20.68 9.65 0.45
C THR A 385 -20.16 10.81 -0.40
N ILE A 386 -19.64 10.54 -1.60
CA ILE A 386 -19.15 11.59 -2.53
C ILE A 386 -20.27 12.60 -2.84
N PHE A 387 -21.45 12.12 -3.19
CA PHE A 387 -22.58 12.99 -3.53
C PHE A 387 -23.02 13.85 -2.34
N THR A 388 -23.17 13.26 -1.16
CA THR A 388 -23.56 14.00 0.06
C THR A 388 -22.57 15.12 0.39
N GLU A 389 -21.27 14.86 0.32
CA GLU A 389 -20.22 15.86 0.60
C GLU A 389 -20.20 17.01 -0.42
N GLN A 390 -20.74 16.78 -1.61
CA GLN A 390 -20.92 17.81 -2.65
C GLN A 390 -22.34 18.39 -2.68
N SER A 391 -23.18 18.11 -1.68
CA SER A 391 -24.60 18.51 -1.66
C SER A 391 -25.38 18.08 -2.91
N MET A 392 -24.96 16.96 -3.51
CA MET A 392 -25.64 16.34 -4.63
C MET A 392 -26.66 15.33 -4.09
N ALA A 393 -27.91 15.43 -4.52
CA ALA A 393 -28.89 14.39 -4.25
C ALA A 393 -28.53 13.10 -5.01
N TRP A 394 -28.94 11.94 -4.49
CA TRP A 394 -28.98 10.72 -5.32
C TRP A 394 -29.90 10.94 -6.53
N VAL A 395 -29.77 10.08 -7.55
CA VAL A 395 -30.65 10.18 -8.73
C VAL A 395 -32.10 9.95 -8.26
N HIS A 396 -32.96 10.96 -8.41
CA HIS A 396 -34.31 10.97 -7.82
C HIS A 396 -35.25 9.89 -8.39
N LYS A 397 -34.89 9.32 -9.55
CA LYS A 397 -35.55 8.14 -10.13
C LYS A 397 -34.50 7.04 -10.30
N PRO A 398 -34.80 5.77 -9.99
CA PRO A 398 -33.90 4.68 -10.31
C PRO A 398 -33.64 4.68 -11.82
N VAL A 399 -32.36 4.70 -12.21
CA VAL A 399 -31.97 4.55 -13.61
C VAL A 399 -32.34 3.13 -14.03
N PRO A 400 -33.19 2.93 -15.06
CA PRO A 400 -33.50 1.60 -15.59
C PRO A 400 -32.22 0.82 -15.85
N GLU A 401 -32.19 -0.47 -15.50
CA GLU A 401 -30.95 -1.25 -15.45
C GLU A 401 -30.29 -1.41 -16.83
N GLU A 402 -31.07 -1.30 -17.89
CA GLU A 402 -30.65 -1.38 -19.28
C GLU A 402 -30.10 -0.06 -19.81
N LEU A 403 -30.34 1.06 -19.10
CA LEU A 403 -29.96 2.39 -19.54
C LEU A 403 -28.70 2.86 -18.82
N THR A 404 -27.62 3.06 -19.59
CA THR A 404 -26.41 3.73 -19.09
C THR A 404 -26.69 5.22 -18.86
N TYR A 405 -26.35 5.72 -17.68
CA TYR A 405 -26.45 7.13 -17.34
C TYR A 405 -25.14 7.63 -16.72
N LYS A 406 -24.55 8.68 -17.30
CA LYS A 406 -23.33 9.29 -16.78
C LYS A 406 -23.65 10.60 -16.08
N ARG A 407 -23.20 10.73 -14.83
CA ARG A 407 -23.38 11.94 -14.01
C ARG A 407 -22.03 12.50 -13.62
N ARG A 408 -21.74 13.74 -14.05
CA ARG A 408 -20.54 14.48 -13.62
C ARG A 408 -20.66 14.90 -12.15
N LEU A 409 -19.53 14.87 -11.45
CA LEU A 409 -19.40 15.45 -10.12
C LEU A 409 -19.37 16.98 -10.21
N LEU A 410 -19.80 17.68 -9.16
CA LEU A 410 -19.70 19.15 -9.11
C LEU A 410 -18.24 19.60 -8.94
N LYS A 411 -17.47 18.83 -8.18
CA LYS A 411 -16.03 18.97 -8.01
C LYS A 411 -15.39 17.61 -8.24
N THR A 412 -14.27 17.59 -8.95
CA THR A 412 -13.49 16.37 -9.07
C THR A 412 -12.97 15.93 -7.70
N VAL A 413 -12.79 14.63 -7.53
CA VAL A 413 -12.29 14.05 -6.28
C VAL A 413 -10.88 13.51 -6.51
N PRO A 414 -9.86 14.00 -5.79
CA PRO A 414 -8.52 13.42 -5.87
C PRO A 414 -8.52 11.95 -5.46
N ILE A 415 -7.80 11.12 -6.20
CA ILE A 415 -7.62 9.70 -5.91
C ILE A 415 -6.14 9.31 -5.97
N TYR A 416 -5.69 8.53 -5.00
CA TYR A 416 -4.32 8.04 -4.89
C TYR A 416 -4.31 6.52 -4.82
N PHE A 417 -3.65 5.88 -5.78
CA PHE A 417 -3.35 4.45 -5.76
C PHE A 417 -1.97 4.24 -5.16
N VAL A 418 -1.90 3.63 -3.98
CA VAL A 418 -0.67 3.47 -3.20
C VAL A 418 -0.40 2.00 -2.88
N TYR A 419 0.85 1.65 -2.65
CA TYR A 419 1.28 0.29 -2.36
C TYR A 419 2.07 0.24 -1.06
N PHE A 420 1.40 -0.09 0.06
CA PHE A 420 2.02 -0.17 1.38
C PHE A 420 1.89 -1.56 2.01
N THR A 421 3.02 -2.21 2.25
CA THR A 421 3.12 -3.54 2.88
C THR A 421 3.29 -3.47 4.41
N ALA A 422 3.43 -2.26 4.96
CA ALA A 422 3.27 -1.95 6.38
C ALA A 422 2.42 -0.68 6.52
N TRP A 423 1.34 -0.74 7.29
CA TRP A 423 0.39 0.37 7.44
C TRP A 423 -0.32 0.30 8.79
N PRO A 424 -0.58 1.42 9.47
CA PRO A 424 -1.33 1.39 10.72
C PRO A 424 -2.81 1.08 10.49
N ASP A 425 -3.38 0.26 11.37
CA ASP A 425 -4.82 0.13 11.50
C ASP A 425 -5.44 1.34 12.24
N GLU A 426 -6.74 1.26 12.51
CA GLU A 426 -7.49 2.32 13.18
C GLU A 426 -7.06 2.56 14.63
N SER A 427 -6.41 1.58 15.28
CA SER A 427 -5.81 1.71 16.61
C SER A 427 -4.42 2.36 16.57
N GLY A 428 -3.85 2.53 15.38
CA GLY A 428 -2.48 3.01 15.19
C GLY A 428 -1.42 1.90 15.22
N ARG A 429 -1.82 0.64 15.41
CA ARG A 429 -0.91 -0.51 15.36
C ARG A 429 -0.54 -0.81 13.91
N VAL A 430 0.75 -0.97 13.64
CA VAL A 430 1.23 -1.29 12.29
C VAL A 430 0.90 -2.75 11.97
N ARG A 431 0.18 -2.93 10.86
CA ARG A 431 -0.12 -4.22 10.26
C ARG A 431 0.82 -4.49 9.10
N PHE A 432 1.31 -5.71 8.99
CA PHE A 432 2.18 -6.14 7.90
C PHE A 432 1.46 -7.04 6.91
N ARG A 433 1.65 -6.80 5.62
CA ARG A 433 0.86 -7.41 4.54
C ARG A 433 1.75 -8.15 3.55
N GLU A 434 1.16 -9.07 2.80
CA GLU A 434 1.86 -9.77 1.72
C GLU A 434 2.32 -8.77 0.64
N ASP A 435 3.56 -8.89 0.18
CA ASP A 435 4.09 -8.16 -0.96
C ASP A 435 3.64 -8.82 -2.27
N ILE A 436 2.33 -8.71 -2.58
CA ILE A 436 1.65 -9.41 -3.67
C ILE A 436 2.24 -9.15 -5.07
N TYR A 437 2.92 -8.02 -5.25
CA TYR A 437 3.59 -7.62 -6.50
C TYR A 437 5.12 -7.73 -6.44
N GLN A 438 5.68 -8.14 -5.30
CA GLN A 438 7.12 -8.30 -5.08
C GLN A 438 7.92 -6.99 -5.25
N GLN A 439 7.34 -5.87 -4.84
CA GLN A 439 7.94 -4.53 -4.97
C GLN A 439 8.84 -4.16 -3.78
N ASP A 440 8.77 -4.88 -2.65
CA ASP A 440 9.62 -4.64 -1.48
C ASP A 440 11.02 -5.21 -1.68
N LYS A 441 11.17 -6.32 -2.43
CA LYS A 441 12.45 -7.03 -2.55
C LYS A 441 13.57 -6.12 -3.05
N ALA A 442 13.29 -5.28 -4.05
CA ALA A 442 14.28 -4.35 -4.61
C ALA A 442 14.76 -3.34 -3.55
N MET A 443 13.86 -2.82 -2.70
CA MET A 443 14.20 -1.84 -1.66
C MET A 443 14.80 -2.49 -0.42
N THR A 444 14.24 -3.60 0.04
CA THR A 444 14.67 -4.26 1.29
C THR A 444 16.06 -4.85 1.19
N SER A 445 16.54 -5.21 -0.01
CA SER A 445 17.93 -5.62 -0.21
C SER A 445 18.95 -4.50 0.05
N TRP A 446 18.50 -3.25 0.01
CA TRP A 446 19.32 -2.09 0.29
C TRP A 446 19.38 -1.76 1.80
N PHE A 447 18.34 -2.13 2.56
CA PHE A 447 18.11 -1.74 3.96
C PHE A 447 18.51 -2.79 4.99
#